data_AF-A0A0A7RFY4-F1
#
_entry.id   AF-A0A0A7RFY4-F1
#
_cell.length_a   1.000
_cell.length_b   1.000
_cell.length_c   1.000
_cell.angle_alpha   90.00
_cell.angle_beta   90.00
_cell.angle_gamma   90.00
#
_symmetry.space_group_name_H-M   'P 1'
#
loop_
_entity.id
_entity.type
_entity.pdbx_description
1 polymer ?
#
loop_
_entity_poly.entity_id
_entity_poly.type
_entity_poly.pdbx_seq_one_letter_code
_entity_poly.pdbx_strand_id
1 'polypeptide(L)'
;MRTQKGSSVAVGLIPWQKRIWQPQEQVPAYRTICRFRVSDEVENLINQCIQKLTKYLKQNNFIDEVTFIDGTKILADAGYGSESNYRYFEDELPEHTALIPYGTMLKENSRKWQSDDRKVMNWTYHPKDDYFIDPQGVRFSFYAYRKRKDKYGFVREFKEYKANKYDNDFQVDHRAFTKNGNPRKISVNDAWEYFKAKERKLLSNYQTGSIYGRRKIDVESIFGGLKACLGFKRFSVRGLEKVKKEAGIALMARVTNYSCFINKKKRLVKIKEQFSLISSFLKDLWHSSNGKISAMLIISRWYLKLNDLHHTP
;
A
#
# COMPACT_ATOMS: atom_id res chain seq x y z
N MET A 1 -12.91 20.13 -53.18
CA MET A 1 -12.93 19.18 -52.05
C MET A 1 -11.51 18.97 -51.54
N ARG A 2 -11.12 19.68 -50.48
CA ARG A 2 -9.83 19.48 -49.80
C ARG A 2 -10.09 18.56 -48.61
N THR A 3 -9.61 17.33 -48.70
CA THR A 3 -9.72 16.32 -47.64
C THR A 3 -9.03 16.84 -46.37
N GLN A 4 -9.81 17.02 -45.31
CA GLN A 4 -9.29 17.23 -43.96
C GLN A 4 -8.46 16.00 -43.58
N LYS A 5 -7.13 16.15 -43.57
CA LYS A 5 -6.23 15.19 -42.92
C LYS A 5 -6.57 15.20 -41.43
N GLY A 6 -7.28 14.16 -40.99
CA GLY A 6 -7.53 13.90 -39.58
C GLY A 6 -6.22 13.98 -38.80
N SER A 7 -6.21 14.83 -37.78
CA SER A 7 -5.16 14.90 -36.78
C SER A 7 -4.95 13.50 -36.19
N SER A 8 -3.75 12.95 -36.40
CA SER A 8 -3.42 11.60 -35.93
C SER A 8 -3.55 11.57 -34.40
N VAL A 9 -4.55 10.83 -33.93
CA VAL A 9 -4.72 10.51 -32.52
C VAL A 9 -3.42 9.88 -32.03
N ALA A 10 -2.87 10.39 -30.92
CA ALA A 10 -1.66 9.90 -30.27
C ALA A 10 -1.62 8.36 -30.15
N VAL A 11 -0.90 7.72 -31.08
CA VAL A 11 -0.83 6.25 -31.26
C VAL A 11 -0.06 5.55 -30.12
N GLY A 12 0.64 6.28 -29.24
CA GLY A 12 1.46 5.70 -28.15
C GLY A 12 0.95 5.89 -26.72
N LEU A 13 -0.12 6.67 -26.49
CA LEU A 13 -0.58 6.97 -25.13
C LEU A 13 -1.49 5.87 -24.58
N ILE A 14 -1.28 5.49 -23.32
CA ILE A 14 -2.18 4.55 -22.63
C ILE A 14 -3.50 5.23 -22.24
N PRO A 15 -4.61 4.47 -22.13
CA PRO A 15 -5.96 5.03 -22.03
C PRO A 15 -6.18 6.06 -20.92
N TRP A 16 -5.50 5.91 -19.78
CA TRP A 16 -5.63 6.86 -18.66
C TRP A 16 -4.97 8.21 -18.93
N GLN A 17 -3.86 8.22 -19.67
CA GLN A 17 -3.23 9.45 -20.10
C GLN A 17 -4.20 10.19 -21.00
N LYS A 18 -4.77 9.53 -22.01
CA LYS A 18 -5.78 10.14 -22.89
C LYS A 18 -6.96 10.72 -22.11
N ARG A 19 -7.46 10.02 -21.09
CA ARG A 19 -8.59 10.49 -20.26
C ARG A 19 -8.30 11.73 -19.43
N ILE A 20 -7.05 12.00 -19.07
CA ILE A 20 -6.69 13.24 -18.38
C ILE A 20 -6.84 14.46 -19.30
N TRP A 21 -6.56 14.28 -20.59
CA TRP A 21 -6.49 15.36 -21.59
C TRP A 21 -7.76 15.45 -22.47
N GLN A 22 -8.58 14.39 -22.51
CA GLN A 22 -9.85 14.32 -23.25
C GLN A 22 -10.85 15.45 -22.96
N PRO A 23 -10.98 15.95 -21.72
CA PRO A 23 -11.98 16.97 -21.43
C PRO A 23 -11.68 18.36 -22.04
N GLN A 24 -10.50 18.60 -22.66
CA GLN A 24 -9.97 19.95 -22.87
C GLN A 24 -9.78 20.38 -24.33
N GLU A 25 -10.30 19.61 -25.30
CA GLU A 25 -10.19 19.86 -26.76
C GLU A 25 -8.78 20.07 -27.31
N GLN A 26 -7.75 20.01 -26.46
CA GLN A 26 -6.35 19.97 -26.83
C GLN A 26 -5.82 18.59 -26.50
N VAL A 27 -5.26 17.93 -27.51
CA VAL A 27 -4.56 16.65 -27.38
C VAL A 27 -3.07 16.95 -27.48
N PRO A 28 -2.33 17.06 -26.35
CA PRO A 28 -0.91 17.30 -26.40
C PRO A 28 -0.20 16.20 -27.19
N ALA A 29 0.87 16.58 -27.88
CA ALA A 29 1.73 15.60 -28.52
C ALA A 29 2.29 14.61 -27.49
N TYR A 30 2.44 13.34 -27.89
CA TYR A 30 2.99 12.27 -27.06
C TYR A 30 4.30 12.68 -26.35
N ARG A 31 5.22 13.33 -27.08
CA ARG A 31 6.50 13.81 -26.55
C ARG A 31 6.34 14.83 -25.41
N THR A 32 5.34 15.70 -25.49
CA THR A 32 5.05 16.70 -24.44
C THR A 32 4.60 16.02 -23.15
N ILE A 33 3.73 15.02 -23.25
CA ILE A 33 3.25 14.25 -22.09
C ILE A 33 4.41 13.46 -21.47
N CYS A 34 5.25 12.84 -22.29
CA CYS A 34 6.42 12.11 -21.79
C CYS A 34 7.40 13.03 -21.06
N ARG A 35 7.71 14.21 -21.61
CA ARG A 35 8.60 15.20 -20.97
C ARG A 35 8.03 15.71 -19.66
N PHE A 36 6.74 16.06 -19.63
CA PHE A 36 6.08 16.52 -18.40
C PHE A 36 6.19 15.47 -17.29
N ARG A 37 5.88 14.20 -17.58
CA ARG A 37 5.86 13.13 -16.56
C ARG A 37 7.22 12.82 -15.91
N VAL A 38 8.31 13.19 -16.56
CA VAL A 38 9.68 12.93 -16.07
C VAL A 38 10.40 14.21 -15.67
N SER A 39 9.74 15.37 -15.77
CA SER A 39 10.34 16.66 -15.43
C SER A 39 10.47 16.79 -13.92
N ASP A 40 11.53 17.46 -13.48
CA ASP A 40 11.86 17.62 -12.06
C ASP A 40 10.94 18.66 -11.40
N GLU A 41 10.43 19.60 -12.18
CA GLU A 41 9.46 20.60 -11.73
C GLU A 41 8.12 19.98 -11.29
N VAL A 42 7.77 18.81 -11.84
CA VAL A 42 6.51 18.11 -11.48
C VAL A 42 6.52 17.64 -10.03
N GLU A 43 7.66 17.20 -9.51
CA GLU A 43 7.75 16.77 -8.12
C GLU A 43 7.48 17.93 -7.15
N ASN A 44 8.09 19.09 -7.41
CA ASN A 44 7.83 20.30 -6.65
C ASN A 44 6.36 20.72 -6.72
N LEU A 45 5.75 20.66 -7.90
CA LEU A 45 4.33 20.97 -8.06
C LEU A 45 3.42 20.01 -7.29
N ILE A 46 3.69 18.71 -7.35
CA ILE A 46 2.92 17.69 -6.61
C ILE A 46 3.02 17.97 -5.11
N ASN A 47 4.23 18.21 -4.60
CA ASN A 47 4.46 18.48 -3.19
C ASN A 47 3.74 19.75 -2.72
N GLN A 48 3.83 20.83 -3.49
CA GLN A 48 3.10 22.08 -3.17
C GLN A 48 1.59 21.90 -3.20
N CYS A 49 1.07 21.15 -4.18
CA CYS A 49 -0.36 20.86 -4.26
C CYS A 49 -0.85 20.06 -3.05
N ILE A 50 -0.11 19.01 -2.66
CA ILE A 50 -0.46 18.17 -1.50
C ILE A 50 -0.40 18.96 -0.20
N GLN A 51 0.65 19.75 0.03
CA GLN A 51 0.82 20.55 1.24
C GLN A 51 -0.34 21.53 1.42
N LYS A 52 -0.66 22.28 0.36
CA LYS A 52 -1.70 23.29 0.44
C LYS A 52 -3.11 22.68 0.44
N LEU A 53 -3.36 21.57 -0.27
CA LEU A 53 -4.62 20.81 -0.17
C LEU A 53 -4.83 20.30 1.26
N THR A 54 -3.80 19.71 1.86
CA THR A 54 -3.84 19.26 3.27
C THR A 54 -4.15 20.41 4.21
N LYS A 55 -3.49 21.57 4.03
CA LYS A 55 -3.77 22.77 4.82
C LYS A 55 -5.23 23.22 4.69
N TYR A 56 -5.76 23.27 3.47
CA TYR A 56 -7.15 23.62 3.21
C TYR A 56 -8.14 22.64 3.88
N LEU A 57 -7.92 21.34 3.72
CA LEU A 57 -8.80 20.32 4.29
C LEU A 57 -8.80 20.34 5.82
N LYS A 58 -7.63 20.61 6.45
CA LYS A 58 -7.53 20.83 7.89
C LYS A 58 -8.29 22.09 8.34
N GLN A 59 -8.09 23.22 7.65
CA GLN A 59 -8.76 24.49 7.98
C GLN A 59 -10.29 24.41 7.93
N ASN A 60 -10.83 23.54 7.06
CA ASN A 60 -12.26 23.36 6.90
C ASN A 60 -12.82 22.14 7.68
N ASN A 61 -12.02 21.53 8.57
CA ASN A 61 -12.40 20.37 9.36
C ASN A 61 -12.91 19.18 8.52
N PHE A 62 -12.40 19.00 7.29
CA PHE A 62 -12.67 17.81 6.48
C PHE A 62 -11.74 16.64 6.82
N ILE A 63 -10.61 16.95 7.47
CA ILE A 63 -9.57 16.00 7.86
C ILE A 63 -9.13 16.39 9.27
N ASP A 64 -9.20 15.45 10.20
CA ASP A 64 -8.73 15.61 11.58
C ASP A 64 -7.20 15.49 11.67
N GLU A 65 -6.57 15.99 12.74
CA GLU A 65 -5.16 15.69 13.05
C GLU A 65 -4.91 14.18 13.18
N VAL A 66 -5.94 13.41 13.51
CA VAL A 66 -5.91 11.95 13.73
C VAL A 66 -5.93 11.15 12.42
N THR A 67 -6.21 11.79 11.29
CA THR A 67 -6.20 11.13 9.97
C THR A 67 -4.77 11.01 9.48
N PHE A 68 -4.06 9.92 9.82
CA PHE A 68 -2.95 9.24 9.11
C PHE A 68 -1.83 10.05 8.41
N ILE A 69 -1.81 11.36 8.55
CA ILE A 69 -0.95 12.32 7.85
C ILE A 69 0.21 12.74 8.77
N ASP A 70 0.19 12.34 10.04
CA ASP A 70 1.32 12.48 10.95
C ASP A 70 2.54 11.66 10.49
N GLY A 71 2.36 10.71 9.56
CA GLY A 71 3.42 9.89 8.98
C GLY A 71 3.92 8.79 9.91
N THR A 72 3.49 8.78 11.17
CA THR A 72 4.00 7.86 12.20
C THR A 72 3.45 6.45 12.05
N LYS A 73 2.29 6.26 11.41
CA LYS A 73 1.65 4.94 11.27
C LYS A 73 1.76 4.43 9.85
N ILE A 74 2.49 3.33 9.67
CA ILE A 74 2.73 2.72 8.37
C ILE A 74 1.79 1.54 8.19
N LEU A 75 0.79 1.71 7.35
CA LEU A 75 -0.16 0.65 7.01
C LEU A 75 0.37 -0.14 5.80
N ALA A 76 0.33 -1.47 5.85
CA ALA A 76 0.58 -2.32 4.68
C ALA A 76 -0.31 -3.58 4.64
N ASP A 77 -0.31 -4.28 3.51
CA ASP A 77 -0.98 -5.58 3.40
C ASP A 77 -0.11 -6.71 3.95
N ALA A 78 -0.70 -7.90 4.08
CA ALA A 78 -0.01 -9.03 4.69
C ALA A 78 1.19 -9.57 3.88
N GLY A 79 1.31 -9.20 2.61
CA GLY A 79 2.47 -9.53 1.78
C GLY A 79 3.74 -8.80 2.21
N TYR A 80 3.60 -7.67 2.91
CA TYR A 80 4.72 -6.94 3.50
C TYR A 80 5.06 -7.39 4.92
N GLY A 81 4.24 -8.24 5.54
CA GLY A 81 4.47 -8.74 6.89
C GLY A 81 5.52 -9.86 6.89
N SER A 82 6.80 -9.49 6.92
CA SER A 82 7.94 -10.41 6.95
C SER A 82 8.96 -10.00 8.01
N GLU A 83 9.73 -10.96 8.52
CA GLU A 83 10.76 -10.71 9.54
C GLU A 83 11.74 -9.60 9.11
N SER A 84 12.16 -9.61 7.84
CA SER A 84 13.09 -8.59 7.32
C SER A 84 12.48 -7.19 7.38
N ASN A 85 11.19 -7.06 7.09
CA ASN A 85 10.52 -5.77 7.10
C ASN A 85 10.24 -5.31 8.52
N TYR A 86 9.80 -6.19 9.42
CA TYR A 86 9.60 -5.81 10.82
C TYR A 86 10.90 -5.40 11.51
N ARG A 87 11.98 -6.13 11.23
CA ARG A 87 13.31 -5.77 11.71
C ARG A 87 13.75 -4.41 11.17
N TYR A 88 13.54 -4.15 9.88
CA TYR A 88 13.81 -2.85 9.29
C TYR A 88 13.02 -1.71 9.99
N PHE A 89 11.75 -1.92 10.33
CA PHE A 89 10.99 -0.91 11.05
C PHE A 89 11.53 -0.64 12.45
N GLU A 90 11.93 -1.66 13.20
CA GLU A 90 12.52 -1.46 14.54
C GLU A 90 13.91 -0.79 14.47
N ASP A 91 14.74 -1.17 13.50
CA ASP A 91 16.11 -0.71 13.38
C ASP A 91 16.20 0.71 12.78
N GLU A 92 15.42 1.00 11.73
CA GLU A 92 15.57 2.21 10.90
C GLU A 92 14.46 3.25 11.13
N LEU A 93 13.29 2.83 11.66
CA LEU A 93 12.12 3.69 11.83
C LEU A 93 11.50 3.55 13.24
N PRO A 94 12.27 3.75 14.33
CA PRO A 94 11.80 3.48 15.70
C PRO A 94 10.63 4.37 16.15
N GLU A 95 10.50 5.57 15.56
CA GLU A 95 9.39 6.50 15.82
C GLU A 95 8.10 6.10 15.08
N HIS A 96 8.17 5.13 14.17
CA HIS A 96 7.06 4.72 13.34
C HIS A 96 6.45 3.40 13.82
N THR A 97 5.12 3.35 13.85
CA THR A 97 4.35 2.14 14.15
C THR A 97 3.90 1.48 12.86
N ALA A 98 4.51 0.35 12.52
CA ALA A 98 4.03 -0.50 11.44
C ALA A 98 2.76 -1.24 11.87
N LEU A 99 1.70 -1.11 11.08
CA LEU A 99 0.42 -1.81 11.26
C LEU A 99 0.24 -2.72 10.06
N ILE A 100 0.90 -3.88 10.12
CA ILE A 100 1.00 -4.80 9.00
C ILE A 100 0.72 -6.21 9.53
N PRO A 101 -0.39 -6.87 9.14
CA PRO A 101 -0.61 -8.24 9.53
C PRO A 101 0.44 -9.15 8.88
N TYR A 102 0.85 -10.22 9.56
CA TYR A 102 1.65 -11.26 8.90
C TYR A 102 0.73 -12.27 8.17
N GLY A 103 1.28 -12.92 7.14
CA GLY A 103 0.48 -13.71 6.18
C GLY A 103 -0.40 -14.83 6.78
N THR A 104 -0.03 -15.41 7.93
CA THR A 104 -0.80 -16.48 8.59
C THR A 104 -1.82 -15.98 9.60
N MET A 105 -1.78 -14.70 9.99
CA MET A 105 -2.55 -14.14 11.12
C MET A 105 -4.05 -14.44 11.03
N LEU A 106 -4.67 -14.22 9.87
CA LEU A 106 -6.11 -14.48 9.68
C LEU A 106 -6.44 -15.98 9.68
N LYS A 107 -5.52 -16.81 9.19
CA LYS A 107 -5.71 -18.27 9.09
C LYS A 107 -5.61 -18.94 10.45
N GLU A 108 -4.77 -18.40 11.33
CA GLU A 108 -4.57 -18.89 12.71
C GLU A 108 -5.85 -18.88 13.55
N ASN A 109 -6.81 -18.00 13.24
CA ASN A 109 -8.11 -17.94 13.92
C ASN A 109 -9.12 -18.98 13.41
N SER A 110 -8.83 -19.69 12.32
CA SER A 110 -9.76 -20.68 11.77
C SER A 110 -9.68 -21.99 12.55
N ARG A 111 -10.84 -22.62 12.81
CA ARG A 111 -10.91 -23.93 13.52
C ARG A 111 -10.00 -24.98 12.87
N LYS A 112 -10.01 -25.05 11.54
CA LYS A 112 -9.16 -25.96 10.76
C LYS A 112 -7.67 -25.79 11.05
N TRP A 113 -7.21 -24.56 11.29
CA TRP A 113 -5.81 -24.29 11.58
C TRP A 113 -5.46 -24.63 13.04
N GLN A 114 -6.36 -24.31 13.97
CA GLN A 114 -6.17 -24.58 15.39
C GLN A 114 -6.19 -26.08 15.71
N SER A 115 -6.98 -26.86 14.97
CA SER A 115 -7.04 -28.32 15.10
C SER A 115 -6.00 -29.06 14.25
N ASP A 116 -5.09 -28.36 13.56
CA ASP A 116 -4.08 -29.00 12.72
C ASP A 116 -2.86 -29.38 13.54
N ASP A 117 -2.73 -30.67 13.86
CA ASP A 117 -1.64 -31.26 14.64
C ASP A 117 -0.25 -31.10 13.98
N ARG A 118 -0.19 -30.77 12.68
CA ARG A 118 1.08 -30.56 11.97
C ARG A 118 1.69 -29.19 12.27
N LYS A 119 0.94 -28.29 12.91
CA LYS A 119 1.40 -26.94 13.21
C LYS A 119 2.12 -26.93 14.56
N VAL A 120 3.42 -26.68 14.52
CA VAL A 120 4.28 -26.57 15.72
C VAL A 120 3.75 -25.54 16.72
N MET A 121 3.08 -24.48 16.26
CA MET A 121 2.47 -23.48 17.15
C MET A 121 1.30 -24.02 18.00
N ASN A 122 0.71 -25.15 17.62
CA ASN A 122 -0.34 -25.83 18.39
C ASN A 122 0.25 -26.87 19.36
N TRP A 123 1.57 -27.08 19.35
CA TRP A 123 2.26 -28.02 20.22
C TRP A 123 2.51 -27.40 21.60
N THR A 124 2.68 -28.25 22.61
CA THR A 124 2.97 -27.76 23.96
C THR A 124 4.47 -27.45 24.06
N TYR A 125 4.80 -26.20 24.35
CA TYR A 125 6.18 -25.76 24.59
C TYR A 125 6.44 -25.64 26.10
N HIS A 126 7.57 -26.17 26.56
CA HIS A 126 8.00 -26.10 27.96
C HIS A 126 9.23 -25.18 28.07
N PRO A 127 9.07 -23.92 28.52
CA PRO A 127 10.14 -22.92 28.49
C PRO A 127 11.32 -23.22 29.42
N LYS A 128 11.09 -23.94 30.54
CA LYS A 128 12.13 -24.20 31.55
C LYS A 128 13.25 -25.10 31.04
N ASP A 129 12.89 -26.10 30.25
CA ASP A 129 13.79 -27.16 29.77
C ASP A 129 14.00 -27.10 28.25
N ASP A 130 13.48 -26.05 27.59
CA ASP A 130 13.55 -25.77 26.16
C ASP A 130 13.22 -26.97 25.25
N TYR A 131 11.98 -27.47 25.34
CA TYR A 131 11.50 -28.56 24.48
C TYR A 131 10.02 -28.42 24.10
N PHE A 132 9.66 -29.09 23.01
CA PHE A 132 8.28 -29.21 22.54
C PHE A 132 7.77 -30.64 22.72
N ILE A 133 6.46 -30.79 22.95
CA ILE A 133 5.75 -32.06 22.90
C ILE A 133 4.74 -32.00 21.76
N ASP A 134 4.83 -32.94 20.82
CA ASP A 134 3.83 -33.04 19.74
C ASP A 134 2.51 -33.65 20.25
N PRO A 135 1.41 -33.60 19.48
CA PRO A 135 0.14 -34.20 19.88
C PRO A 135 0.18 -35.71 20.12
N GLN A 136 1.25 -36.38 19.70
CA GLN A 136 1.48 -37.81 19.90
C GLN A 136 2.29 -38.11 21.17
N GLY A 137 2.69 -37.09 21.93
CA GLY A 137 3.46 -37.20 23.17
C GLY A 137 4.98 -37.26 22.96
N VAL A 138 5.48 -37.12 21.74
CA VAL A 138 6.91 -37.20 21.44
C VAL A 138 7.61 -35.90 21.80
N ARG A 139 8.68 -36.03 22.60
CA ARG A 139 9.53 -34.90 23.02
C ARG A 139 10.52 -34.50 21.93
N PHE A 140 10.55 -33.22 21.61
CA PHE A 140 11.52 -32.57 20.72
C PHE A 140 12.44 -31.66 21.52
N SER A 141 13.68 -32.11 21.72
CA SER A 141 14.68 -31.37 22.50
C SER A 141 15.54 -30.50 21.58
N PHE A 142 16.06 -29.39 22.12
CA PHE A 142 16.99 -28.52 21.39
C PHE A 142 18.18 -29.34 20.85
N TYR A 143 18.55 -29.08 19.60
CA TYR A 143 19.63 -29.77 18.91
C TYR A 143 20.75 -28.82 18.48
N ALA A 144 20.42 -27.75 17.74
CA ALA A 144 21.42 -26.83 17.23
C ALA A 144 20.81 -25.51 16.74
N TYR A 145 21.62 -24.45 16.74
CA TYR A 145 21.33 -23.26 15.96
C TYR A 145 21.71 -23.45 14.48
N ARG A 146 20.88 -22.94 13.58
CA ARG A 146 21.13 -22.89 12.14
C ARG A 146 20.90 -21.50 11.60
N LYS A 147 21.71 -21.11 10.62
CA LYS A 147 21.48 -19.89 9.85
C LYS A 147 21.09 -20.27 8.42
N ARG A 148 20.12 -19.57 7.85
CA ARG A 148 19.73 -19.71 6.43
C ARG A 148 19.74 -18.34 5.77
N LYS A 149 20.20 -18.30 4.53
CA LYS A 149 20.19 -17.10 3.69
C LYS A 149 19.04 -17.17 2.71
N ASP A 150 18.30 -16.08 2.61
CA ASP A 150 17.30 -15.90 1.56
C ASP A 150 17.94 -15.60 0.21
N LYS A 151 17.10 -15.67 -0.84
CA LYS A 151 17.45 -15.21 -2.19
C LYS A 151 17.99 -13.78 -2.23
N TYR A 152 17.51 -12.92 -1.32
CA TYR A 152 17.90 -11.51 -1.22
C TYR A 152 19.05 -11.26 -0.23
N GLY A 153 19.70 -12.31 0.28
CA GLY A 153 20.84 -12.21 1.19
C GLY A 153 20.50 -12.02 2.67
N PHE A 154 19.21 -11.86 3.02
CA PHE A 154 18.77 -11.77 4.41
C PHE A 154 19.05 -13.07 5.17
N VAL A 155 19.73 -12.97 6.32
CA VAL A 155 20.11 -14.12 7.15
C VAL A 155 19.09 -14.29 8.27
N ARG A 156 18.51 -15.48 8.38
CA ARG A 156 17.63 -15.87 9.48
C ARG A 156 18.30 -16.89 10.37
N GLU A 157 18.02 -16.78 11.66
CA GLU A 157 18.48 -17.71 12.67
C GLU A 157 17.33 -18.62 13.10
N PHE A 158 17.60 -19.92 13.19
CA PHE A 158 16.64 -20.94 13.55
C PHE A 158 17.20 -21.78 14.69
N LYS A 159 16.35 -22.09 15.67
CA LYS A 159 16.57 -23.16 16.63
C LYS A 159 16.01 -24.45 16.04
N GLU A 160 16.88 -25.43 15.81
CA GLU A 160 16.48 -26.79 15.44
C GLU A 160 16.25 -27.63 16.69
N TYR A 161 15.10 -28.30 16.73
CA TYR A 161 14.77 -29.31 17.73
C TYR A 161 14.65 -30.66 17.04
N LYS A 162 15.04 -31.72 17.74
CA LYS A 162 15.05 -33.09 17.24
C LYS A 162 14.25 -33.98 18.18
N ALA A 163 13.43 -34.86 17.60
CA ALA A 163 12.69 -35.85 18.36
C ALA A 163 13.64 -36.77 19.13
N ASN A 164 13.35 -37.00 20.41
CA ASN A 164 14.06 -37.96 21.24
C ASN A 164 13.79 -39.37 20.71
N LYS A 165 14.84 -40.19 20.60
CA LYS A 165 14.73 -41.55 20.05
C LYS A 165 14.09 -42.54 21.03
N TYR A 166 14.23 -42.26 22.32
CA TYR A 166 13.80 -43.15 23.39
C TYR A 166 12.71 -42.46 24.19
N ASP A 167 11.72 -43.24 24.62
CA ASP A 167 10.68 -42.81 25.57
C ASP A 167 11.24 -42.83 27.01
N ASN A 168 10.43 -42.41 27.99
CA ASN A 168 10.79 -42.38 29.40
C ASN A 168 11.21 -43.76 29.95
N ASP A 169 10.69 -44.84 29.35
CA ASP A 169 11.02 -46.23 29.69
C ASP A 169 12.26 -46.77 28.92
N PHE A 170 13.03 -45.89 28.28
CA PHE A 170 14.22 -46.20 27.45
C PHE A 170 13.94 -47.10 26.23
N GLN A 171 12.67 -47.31 25.87
CA GLN A 171 12.27 -48.00 24.65
C GLN A 171 12.34 -47.08 23.43
N VAL A 172 12.65 -47.64 22.26
CA VAL A 172 12.71 -46.87 21.01
C VAL A 172 11.30 -46.43 20.63
N ASP A 173 11.06 -45.12 20.59
CA ASP A 173 9.78 -44.59 20.12
C ASP A 173 9.78 -44.50 18.59
N HIS A 174 9.10 -45.43 17.93
CA HIS A 174 8.98 -45.44 16.47
C HIS A 174 8.33 -44.16 15.91
N ARG A 175 7.50 -43.45 16.70
CA ARG A 175 6.87 -42.17 16.31
C ARG A 175 7.89 -41.04 16.21
N ALA A 176 9.05 -41.16 16.86
CA ALA A 176 10.12 -40.16 16.77
C ALA A 176 10.79 -40.12 15.39
N PHE A 177 10.59 -41.13 14.55
CA PHE A 177 11.26 -41.27 13.27
C PHE A 177 10.34 -40.90 12.09
N THR A 178 10.97 -40.37 11.04
CA THR A 178 10.34 -40.21 9.72
C THR A 178 10.25 -41.57 9.02
N LYS A 179 9.48 -41.65 7.93
CA LYS A 179 9.39 -42.86 7.09
C LYS A 179 10.75 -43.41 6.64
N ASN A 180 11.75 -42.54 6.52
CA ASN A 180 13.12 -42.89 6.10
C ASN A 180 14.03 -43.27 7.28
N GLY A 181 13.50 -43.45 8.49
CA GLY A 181 14.28 -43.82 9.69
C GLY A 181 15.08 -42.69 10.33
N ASN A 182 14.99 -41.46 9.81
CA ASN A 182 15.64 -40.30 10.41
C ASN A 182 14.76 -39.68 11.50
N PRO A 183 15.30 -39.27 12.67
CA PRO A 183 14.52 -38.58 13.69
C PRO A 183 13.86 -37.32 13.13
N ARG A 184 12.59 -37.09 13.47
CA ARG A 184 11.85 -35.89 13.08
C ARG A 184 12.55 -34.65 13.65
N LYS A 185 12.49 -33.56 12.88
CA LYS A 185 13.08 -32.27 13.26
C LYS A 185 12.10 -31.15 13.00
N ILE A 186 12.15 -30.14 13.84
CA ILE A 186 11.44 -28.87 13.65
C ILE A 186 12.45 -27.73 13.72
N SER A 187 12.17 -26.65 13.01
CA SER A 187 12.97 -25.43 13.05
C SER A 187 12.06 -24.27 13.45
N VAL A 188 12.37 -23.64 14.57
CA VAL A 188 11.63 -22.48 15.08
C VAL A 188 12.49 -21.23 14.91
N ASN A 189 11.87 -20.14 14.49
CA ASN A 189 12.52 -18.84 14.38
C ASN A 189 11.95 -17.92 15.45
N ASP A 190 12.73 -17.71 16.51
CA ASP A 190 12.31 -16.95 17.68
C ASP A 190 12.06 -15.48 17.35
N ALA A 191 12.89 -14.87 16.51
CA ALA A 191 12.72 -13.48 16.07
C ALA A 191 11.39 -13.32 15.31
N TRP A 192 11.07 -14.26 14.44
CA TRP A 192 9.80 -14.27 13.72
C TRP A 192 8.59 -14.44 14.65
N GLU A 193 8.65 -15.35 15.63
CA GLU A 193 7.58 -15.50 16.62
C GLU A 193 7.41 -14.25 17.50
N TYR A 194 8.51 -13.60 17.87
CA TYR A 194 8.48 -12.30 18.57
C TYR A 194 7.71 -11.25 17.76
N PHE A 195 8.04 -11.07 16.48
CA PHE A 195 7.34 -10.09 15.64
C PHE A 195 5.86 -10.43 15.45
N LYS A 196 5.51 -11.71 15.26
CA LYS A 196 4.10 -12.11 15.20
C LYS A 196 3.36 -11.78 16.49
N ALA A 197 3.95 -12.06 17.65
CA ALA A 197 3.33 -11.78 18.94
C ALA A 197 3.12 -10.27 19.14
N LYS A 198 4.12 -9.46 18.77
CA LYS A 198 4.05 -7.99 18.81
C LYS A 198 2.94 -7.46 17.89
N GLU A 199 2.94 -7.84 16.62
CA GLU A 199 1.92 -7.41 15.65
C GLU A 199 0.52 -7.90 16.04
N ARG A 200 0.39 -9.12 16.57
CA ARG A 200 -0.89 -9.64 17.05
C ARG A 200 -1.43 -8.79 18.19
N LYS A 201 -0.58 -8.45 19.18
CA LYS A 201 -0.96 -7.55 20.29
C LYS A 201 -1.35 -6.17 19.78
N LEU A 202 -0.57 -5.63 18.83
CA LEU A 202 -0.79 -4.31 18.26
C LEU A 202 -2.11 -4.23 17.48
N LEU A 203 -2.40 -5.17 16.60
CA LEU A 203 -3.61 -5.18 15.78
C LEU A 203 -4.87 -5.64 16.54
N SER A 204 -4.72 -6.33 17.67
CA SER A 204 -5.84 -6.72 18.54
C SER A 204 -6.35 -5.56 19.40
N ASN A 205 -5.55 -4.52 19.62
CA ASN A 205 -6.00 -3.32 20.31
C ASN A 205 -7.05 -2.60 19.45
N TYR A 206 -8.16 -2.18 20.08
CA TYR A 206 -9.29 -1.52 19.42
C TYR A 206 -8.87 -0.28 18.62
N GLN A 207 -8.00 0.57 19.17
CA GLN A 207 -7.59 1.82 18.52
C GLN A 207 -6.85 1.56 17.20
N THR A 208 -5.73 0.84 17.28
CA THR A 208 -4.87 0.45 16.15
C THR A 208 -5.54 -0.51 15.17
N GLY A 209 -6.38 -1.42 15.67
CA GLY A 209 -7.19 -2.32 14.86
C GLY A 209 -8.26 -1.58 14.05
N SER A 210 -8.96 -0.61 14.65
CA SER A 210 -9.94 0.24 13.93
C SER A 210 -9.28 1.10 12.85
N ILE A 211 -8.06 1.57 13.14
CA ILE A 211 -7.18 2.30 12.23
C ILE A 211 -6.82 1.41 11.03
N TYR A 212 -6.35 0.18 11.27
CA TYR A 212 -6.07 -0.77 10.20
C TYR A 212 -7.33 -1.14 9.39
N GLY A 213 -8.48 -1.31 10.04
CA GLY A 213 -9.75 -1.63 9.39
C GLY A 213 -10.18 -0.58 8.36
N ARG A 214 -9.95 0.70 8.65
CA ARG A 214 -10.24 1.83 7.74
C ARG A 214 -9.43 1.80 6.45
N ARG A 215 -8.23 1.21 6.46
CA ARG A 215 -7.35 1.05 5.27
C ARG A 215 -8.11 0.48 4.08
N LYS A 216 -8.97 -0.53 4.28
CA LYS A 216 -9.73 -1.15 3.18
C LYS A 216 -10.62 -0.12 2.49
N ILE A 217 -11.28 0.74 3.25
CA ILE A 217 -12.16 1.77 2.71
C ILE A 217 -11.34 2.87 2.05
N ASP A 218 -10.34 3.40 2.74
CA ASP A 218 -9.59 4.57 2.28
C ASP A 218 -8.72 4.25 1.05
N VAL A 219 -7.95 3.16 1.13
CA VAL A 219 -6.99 2.78 0.10
C VAL A 219 -7.68 2.17 -1.11
N GLU A 220 -8.63 1.24 -0.93
CA GLU A 220 -9.30 0.59 -2.06
C GLU A 220 -10.22 1.56 -2.81
N SER A 221 -10.85 2.52 -2.14
CA SER A 221 -11.67 3.55 -2.80
C SER A 221 -10.85 4.42 -3.74
N ILE A 222 -9.63 4.82 -3.33
CA ILE A 222 -8.73 5.62 -4.17
C ILE A 222 -8.30 4.81 -5.39
N PHE A 223 -7.80 3.59 -5.19
CA PHE A 223 -7.35 2.74 -6.31
C PHE A 223 -8.50 2.28 -7.22
N GLY A 224 -9.67 1.99 -6.66
CA GLY A 224 -10.90 1.71 -7.40
C GLY A 224 -11.30 2.90 -8.26
N GLY A 225 -11.24 4.11 -7.71
CA GLY A 225 -11.47 5.35 -8.43
C GLY A 225 -10.45 5.59 -9.56
N LEU A 226 -9.17 5.34 -9.33
CA LEU A 226 -8.13 5.42 -10.37
C LEU A 226 -8.42 4.43 -11.51
N LYS A 227 -8.82 3.19 -11.19
CA LYS A 227 -9.17 2.17 -12.18
C LYS A 227 -10.46 2.51 -12.93
N ALA A 228 -11.51 2.95 -12.25
CA ALA A 228 -12.81 3.21 -12.87
C ALA A 228 -12.82 4.55 -13.65
N CYS A 229 -12.33 5.63 -13.05
CA CYS A 229 -12.39 6.97 -13.65
C CYS A 229 -11.27 7.20 -14.67
N LEU A 230 -10.04 6.78 -14.35
CA LEU A 230 -8.90 6.99 -15.23
C LEU A 230 -8.60 5.74 -16.07
N GLY A 231 -9.03 4.54 -15.69
CA GLY A 231 -8.54 3.31 -16.33
C GLY A 231 -7.06 3.07 -16.08
N PHE A 232 -6.57 3.52 -14.93
CA PHE A 232 -5.19 3.35 -14.50
C PHE A 232 -4.95 1.87 -14.14
N LYS A 233 -4.44 1.09 -15.10
CA LYS A 233 -4.16 -0.35 -14.91
C LYS A 233 -2.68 -0.66 -14.76
N ARG A 234 -1.80 0.22 -15.25
CA ARG A 234 -0.33 0.04 -15.24
C ARG A 234 0.38 1.39 -15.26
N PHE A 235 1.55 1.43 -14.63
CA PHE A 235 2.53 2.49 -14.85
C PHE A 235 3.13 2.37 -16.25
N SER A 236 3.55 3.50 -16.82
CA SER A 236 4.17 3.55 -18.15
C SER A 236 5.62 4.04 -18.13
N VAL A 237 6.15 4.42 -16.96
CA VAL A 237 7.59 4.61 -16.75
C VAL A 237 8.19 3.49 -15.91
N ARG A 238 9.51 3.34 -16.01
CA ARG A 238 10.33 2.47 -15.18
C ARG A 238 11.24 3.32 -14.27
N GLY A 239 11.62 2.78 -13.12
CA GLY A 239 12.43 3.47 -12.11
C GLY A 239 11.55 4.14 -11.06
N LEU A 240 11.94 3.99 -9.79
CA LEU A 240 11.13 4.37 -8.63
C LEU A 240 10.75 5.86 -8.65
N GLU A 241 11.72 6.72 -8.94
CA GLU A 241 11.52 8.18 -9.00
C GLU A 241 10.47 8.59 -10.04
N LYS A 242 10.59 8.07 -11.28
CA LYS A 242 9.64 8.35 -12.35
C LYS A 242 8.25 7.78 -12.04
N VAL A 243 8.20 6.60 -11.43
CA VAL A 243 6.94 5.96 -11.00
C VAL A 243 6.25 6.80 -9.92
N LYS A 244 7.00 7.36 -8.96
CA LYS A 244 6.46 8.29 -7.95
C LYS A 244 5.83 9.51 -8.61
N LYS A 245 6.52 10.13 -9.57
CA LYS A 245 6.00 11.28 -10.36
C LYS A 245 4.71 10.90 -11.12
N GLU A 246 4.68 9.75 -11.81
CA GLU A 246 3.46 9.26 -12.51
C GLU A 246 2.30 8.98 -11.55
N ALA A 247 2.56 8.39 -10.37
CA ALA A 247 1.55 8.14 -9.35
C ALA A 247 0.94 9.45 -8.83
N GLY A 248 1.78 10.44 -8.52
CA GLY A 248 1.33 11.74 -8.04
C GLY A 248 0.45 12.47 -9.07
N ILE A 249 0.81 12.44 -10.36
CA ILE A 249 -0.04 12.98 -11.43
C ILE A 249 -1.40 12.28 -11.48
N ALA A 250 -1.42 10.93 -11.42
CA ALA A 250 -2.66 10.16 -11.47
C ALA A 250 -3.58 10.46 -10.28
N LEU A 251 -3.01 10.61 -9.08
CA LEU A 251 -3.75 10.99 -7.87
C LEU A 251 -4.30 12.40 -7.97
N MET A 252 -3.49 13.38 -8.41
CA MET A 252 -3.94 14.75 -8.64
C MET A 252 -5.07 14.82 -9.67
N ALA A 253 -4.95 14.08 -10.77
CA ALA A 253 -6.00 13.97 -11.77
C ALA A 253 -7.29 13.33 -11.21
N ARG A 254 -7.20 12.46 -10.21
CA ARG A 254 -8.38 11.88 -9.56
C ARG A 254 -9.09 12.88 -8.66
N VAL A 255 -8.34 13.67 -7.91
CA VAL A 255 -8.87 14.77 -7.08
C VAL A 255 -9.61 15.78 -7.95
N THR A 256 -9.05 16.15 -9.10
CA THR A 256 -9.72 17.07 -10.03
C THR A 256 -10.94 16.43 -10.71
N ASN A 257 -10.88 15.16 -11.13
CA ASN A 257 -12.03 14.47 -11.74
C ASN A 257 -13.21 14.22 -10.78
N TYR A 258 -12.96 14.19 -9.46
CA TYR A 258 -14.05 14.14 -8.48
C TYR A 258 -14.99 15.35 -8.63
N SER A 259 -14.48 16.54 -9.00
CA SER A 259 -15.30 17.72 -9.28
C SER A 259 -16.27 17.51 -10.47
N CYS A 260 -15.85 16.76 -11.49
CA CYS A 260 -16.66 16.46 -12.68
C CYS A 260 -17.81 15.48 -12.37
N PHE A 261 -17.60 14.54 -11.46
CA PHE A 261 -18.62 13.54 -11.09
C PHE A 261 -19.72 14.14 -10.20
N ILE A 262 -19.36 15.10 -9.34
CA ILE A 262 -20.30 15.88 -8.52
C ILE A 262 -21.29 16.66 -9.42
N ASN A 263 -20.84 17.20 -10.55
CA ASN A 263 -21.70 17.96 -11.48
C ASN A 263 -22.82 17.14 -12.16
N LYS A 264 -22.76 15.80 -12.17
CA LYS A 264 -23.81 14.94 -12.76
C LYS A 264 -24.94 14.58 -11.79
N LYS A 265 -24.78 14.75 -10.47
CA LYS A 265 -25.84 14.51 -9.48
C LYS A 265 -26.28 15.86 -8.89
N LYS A 266 -27.49 16.31 -9.22
CA LYS A 266 -28.14 17.55 -8.72
C LYS A 266 -28.28 17.66 -7.18
N ARG A 267 -27.84 16.67 -6.40
CA ARG A 267 -27.81 16.71 -4.93
C ARG A 267 -26.39 16.99 -4.47
N LEU A 268 -26.20 18.18 -3.87
CA LEU A 268 -25.07 18.68 -3.07
C LEU A 268 -24.47 20.00 -3.60
N VAL A 269 -25.30 21.04 -3.61
CA VAL A 269 -24.90 22.45 -3.86
C VAL A 269 -23.78 22.90 -2.89
N LYS A 270 -23.78 22.39 -1.64
CA LYS A 270 -22.74 22.68 -0.62
C LYS A 270 -21.32 22.21 -0.97
N ILE A 271 -21.18 21.18 -1.83
CA ILE A 271 -19.85 20.70 -2.27
C ILE A 271 -19.32 21.55 -3.45
N LYS A 272 -20.20 22.22 -4.19
CA LYS A 272 -19.86 23.03 -5.36
C LYS A 272 -19.05 24.28 -4.98
N GLU A 273 -19.39 24.92 -3.86
CA GLU A 273 -18.61 26.03 -3.27
C GLU A 273 -17.25 25.57 -2.72
N GLN A 274 -17.11 24.30 -2.32
CA GLN A 274 -15.88 23.76 -1.74
C GLN A 274 -14.81 23.42 -2.80
N PHE A 275 -15.20 23.20 -4.06
CA PHE A 275 -14.27 22.95 -5.18
C PHE A 275 -13.89 24.21 -5.97
N SER A 276 -14.62 25.32 -5.82
CA SER A 276 -14.19 26.63 -6.36
C SER A 276 -12.86 27.09 -5.73
N LEU A 277 -12.66 26.76 -4.45
CA LEU A 277 -11.42 26.97 -3.71
C LEU A 277 -10.26 26.13 -4.23
N ILE A 278 -10.43 24.82 -4.46
CA ILE A 278 -9.36 23.97 -5.04
C ILE A 278 -9.03 24.40 -6.49
N SER A 279 -10.01 24.92 -7.22
CA SER A 279 -9.77 25.41 -8.57
C SER A 279 -9.16 26.81 -8.63
N SER A 280 -9.56 27.75 -7.76
CA SER A 280 -8.88 29.05 -7.60
C SER A 280 -7.46 28.85 -7.10
N PHE A 281 -7.26 27.91 -6.19
CA PHE A 281 -5.98 27.42 -5.71
C PHE A 281 -5.05 26.89 -6.82
N LEU A 282 -5.54 26.07 -7.75
CA LEU A 282 -4.78 25.60 -8.90
C LEU A 282 -4.48 26.74 -9.91
N LYS A 283 -5.31 27.79 -9.95
CA LYS A 283 -5.04 29.03 -10.72
C LYS A 283 -4.01 29.93 -10.04
N ASP A 284 -4.01 30.03 -8.71
CA ASP A 284 -3.01 30.82 -7.97
C ASP A 284 -1.62 30.17 -8.05
N LEU A 285 -1.57 28.83 -8.07
CA LEU A 285 -0.35 28.08 -8.33
C LEU A 285 0.23 28.36 -9.73
N TRP A 286 -0.62 28.61 -10.73
CA TRP A 286 -0.23 29.00 -12.09
C TRP A 286 0.44 30.38 -12.14
N HIS A 287 -0.04 31.34 -11.36
CA HIS A 287 0.55 32.69 -11.31
C HIS A 287 1.85 32.75 -10.50
N SER A 288 2.06 31.82 -9.55
CA SER A 288 3.26 31.76 -8.71
C SER A 288 4.45 31.04 -9.37
N SER A 289 4.22 30.08 -10.27
CA SER A 289 5.29 29.39 -10.99
C SER A 289 5.51 30.06 -12.35
N ASN A 290 6.59 30.83 -12.50
CA ASN A 290 6.98 31.53 -13.73
C ASN A 290 6.79 30.69 -15.01
N GLY A 291 5.62 30.84 -15.65
CA GLY A 291 5.38 30.82 -17.09
C GLY A 291 5.89 29.67 -17.96
N LYS A 292 6.28 28.51 -17.42
CA LYS A 292 6.93 27.46 -18.25
C LYS A 292 6.42 26.03 -18.06
N ILE A 293 5.10 25.80 -17.97
CA ILE A 293 4.54 24.44 -18.15
C ILE A 293 3.22 24.48 -18.95
N SER A 294 3.31 24.29 -20.28
CA SER A 294 2.14 24.16 -21.19
C SER A 294 1.23 22.97 -20.88
N ALA A 295 1.58 22.10 -19.94
CA ALA A 295 0.76 20.97 -19.51
C ALA A 295 -0.32 21.37 -18.48
N MET A 296 -0.18 22.51 -17.78
CA MET A 296 -1.20 22.99 -16.83
C MET A 296 -2.30 23.86 -17.47
N LEU A 297 -2.05 24.41 -18.67
CA LEU A 297 -3.04 25.10 -19.53
C LEU A 297 -4.30 24.27 -19.80
N ILE A 298 -4.18 22.97 -19.57
CA ILE A 298 -5.16 21.97 -19.87
C ILE A 298 -6.10 21.82 -18.67
N ILE A 299 -5.60 21.78 -17.43
CA ILE A 299 -6.49 21.74 -16.26
C ILE A 299 -7.20 23.09 -16.09
N SER A 300 -6.54 24.21 -16.43
CA SER A 300 -7.12 25.56 -16.32
C SER A 300 -8.17 25.90 -17.39
N ARG A 301 -8.02 25.42 -18.64
CA ARG A 301 -9.03 25.60 -19.71
C ARG A 301 -10.37 24.94 -19.40
N TRP A 302 -10.39 23.92 -18.54
CA TRP A 302 -11.62 23.29 -18.08
C TRP A 302 -12.49 24.22 -17.24
N TYR A 303 -11.86 25.14 -16.50
CA TYR A 303 -12.58 26.07 -15.64
C TYR A 303 -13.25 27.20 -16.43
N LEU A 304 -12.62 27.70 -17.48
CA LEU A 304 -13.21 28.75 -18.32
C LEU A 304 -14.45 28.24 -19.08
N LYS A 305 -14.37 27.00 -19.61
CA LYS A 305 -15.48 26.37 -20.32
C LYS A 305 -16.67 26.00 -19.43
N LEU A 306 -16.46 25.86 -18.12
CA LEU A 306 -17.53 25.68 -17.12
C LEU A 306 -18.25 26.99 -16.77
N ASN A 307 -17.58 28.14 -16.86
CA ASN A 307 -18.22 29.45 -16.68
C ASN A 307 -19.02 29.88 -17.91
N ASP A 308 -18.57 29.51 -19.12
CA ASP A 308 -19.27 29.87 -20.37
C ASP A 308 -20.60 29.11 -20.56
N LEU A 309 -20.80 27.97 -19.89
CA LEU A 309 -22.08 27.22 -19.87
C LEU A 309 -23.15 27.86 -18.96
N HIS A 310 -22.82 28.94 -18.24
CA HIS A 310 -23.75 29.73 -17.42
C HIS A 310 -24.09 31.10 -18.04
N HIS A 311 -23.57 31.40 -19.24
CA HIS A 311 -23.91 32.60 -20.00
C HIS A 311 -24.42 32.25 -21.40
N THR A 312 -25.54 31.54 -21.45
CA THR A 312 -26.50 31.69 -22.54
C THR A 312 -27.86 31.89 -21.90
N PRO A 313 -28.62 32.91 -22.31
CA PRO A 313 -29.82 33.40 -21.60
C PRO A 313 -30.91 32.35 -21.42
#